data_AF-A0A7W6NDR0-F1
#
_entry.id   AF-A0A7W6NDR0-F1
#
_cell.length_a   1.000
_cell.length_b   1.000
_cell.length_c   1.000
_cell.angle_alpha   90.00
_cell.angle_beta   90.00
_cell.angle_gamma   90.00
#
_symmetry.space_group_name_H-M   'P 1'
#
loop_
_entity.id
_entity.type
_entity.pdbx_description
1 polymer ?
#
loop_
_entity_poly.entity_id
_entity_poly.type
_entity_poly.pdbx_seq_one_letter_code
_entity_poly.pdbx_strand_id
1 'polypeptide(L)'
;MQVQPRRKKAAALKFMRKLLKKQGYAPEVLVTDKLKSYAAAKRDLRLRARHDQSLRANNRAENSHQPVRRRERKMQGFESPGSAQRFLACDRVP
;
A
#
# COMPACT_ATOMS: atom_id res chain seq x y z
N MET A 1 12.62 -6.74 8.17
CA MET A 1 12.44 -5.84 9.33
C MET A 1 11.22 -4.95 9.09
N GLN A 2 10.08 -5.20 9.76
CA GLN A 2 8.89 -4.34 9.64
C GLN A 2 9.15 -3.03 10.40
N VAL A 3 9.49 -1.98 9.66
CA VAL A 3 9.67 -0.62 10.18
C VAL A 3 8.27 -0.04 10.45
N GLN A 4 7.66 -0.32 11.61
CA GLN A 4 6.85 0.61 12.45
C GLN A 4 6.11 -0.20 13.56
N PRO A 5 6.34 0.11 14.86
CA PRO A 5 5.80 -0.66 15.99
C PRO A 5 4.35 -0.33 16.35
N ARG A 6 3.74 0.70 15.75
CA ARG A 6 2.37 1.12 16.05
C ARG A 6 1.48 1.01 14.82
N ARG A 7 0.50 0.10 14.88
CA ARG A 7 -0.57 -0.04 13.86
C ARG A 7 -1.47 1.20 13.90
N LYS A 8 -1.15 2.22 13.09
CA LYS A 8 -1.84 3.51 13.09
C LYS A 8 -3.19 3.42 12.37
N LYS A 9 -4.30 3.34 13.12
CA LYS A 9 -5.69 3.50 12.62
C LYS A 9 -5.82 4.74 11.72
N ALA A 10 -5.18 5.85 12.10
CA ALA A 10 -5.17 7.09 11.34
C ALA A 10 -4.61 6.92 9.91
N ALA A 11 -3.58 6.09 9.73
CA ALA A 11 -3.02 5.82 8.40
C ALA A 11 -4.01 5.01 7.54
N ALA A 12 -4.64 3.99 8.11
CA ALA A 12 -5.68 3.21 7.42
C ALA A 12 -6.87 4.10 7.02
N LEU A 13 -7.31 5.00 7.90
CA LEU A 13 -8.36 5.98 7.61
C LEU A 13 -7.99 6.90 6.44
N LYS A 14 -6.80 7.51 6.49
CA LYS A 14 -6.33 8.41 5.42
C LYS A 14 -6.24 7.67 4.08
N PHE A 15 -5.72 6.44 4.10
CA PHE A 15 -5.64 5.59 2.92
C PHE A 15 -7.02 5.28 2.35
N MET A 16 -7.95 4.77 3.17
CA MET A 16 -9.30 4.41 2.74
C MET A 16 -10.08 5.62 2.19
N ARG A 17 -9.98 6.79 2.82
CA ARG A 17 -10.61 8.02 2.29
C ARG A 17 -10.07 8.39 0.91
N LYS A 18 -8.75 8.35 0.73
CA LYS A 18 -8.11 8.65 -0.55
C LYS A 18 -8.52 7.64 -1.63
N LEU A 19 -8.59 6.35 -1.26
CA LEU A 19 -9.00 5.28 -2.15
C LEU A 19 -10.45 5.46 -2.61
N LEU A 20 -11.39 5.66 -1.68
CA LEU A 20 -12.80 5.85 -1.99
C LEU A 20 -13.02 7.10 -2.85
N LYS A 21 -12.34 8.21 -2.53
CA LYS A 21 -12.39 9.43 -3.35
C LYS A 21 -11.87 9.19 -4.77
N LYS A 22 -10.81 8.41 -4.94
CA LYS A 22 -10.23 8.11 -6.25
C LYS A 22 -11.13 7.19 -7.08
N GLN A 23 -11.75 6.20 -6.45
CA GLN A 23 -12.61 5.25 -7.16
C GLN A 23 -14.01 5.82 -7.45
N GLY A 24 -14.50 6.75 -6.62
CA GLY A 24 -15.77 7.44 -6.87
C GLY A 24 -17.03 6.61 -6.57
N TYR A 25 -16.89 5.38 -6.07
CA TYR A 25 -18.02 4.54 -5.67
C TYR A 25 -17.81 3.92 -4.28
N ALA A 26 -18.93 3.59 -3.62
CA ALA A 26 -18.94 2.84 -2.38
C ALA A 26 -18.86 1.33 -2.69
N PRO A 27 -17.87 0.59 -2.16
CA PRO A 27 -17.75 -0.83 -2.45
C PRO A 27 -18.81 -1.65 -1.71
N GLU A 28 -19.29 -2.72 -2.34
CA GLU A 28 -20.13 -3.74 -1.68
C GLU A 28 -19.30 -4.70 -0.83
N VAL A 29 -18.06 -4.98 -1.27
CA VAL A 29 -17.10 -5.84 -0.56
C VAL A 29 -15.78 -5.10 -0.40
N LEU A 30 -15.28 -5.06 0.83
CA LEU A 30 -13.96 -4.53 1.17
C LEU A 30 -13.06 -5.71 1.53
N VAL A 31 -12.03 -5.94 0.73
CA VAL A 31 -11.01 -6.98 0.97
C VAL A 31 -9.76 -6.32 1.53
N THR A 32 -9.35 -6.68 2.75
CA THR A 32 -8.08 -6.20 3.34
C THR A 32 -7.35 -7.33 4.06
N ASP A 33 -6.12 -7.05 4.51
CA ASP A 33 -5.45 -7.92 5.46
C ASP A 33 -6.21 -8.01 6.82
N LYS A 34 -5.75 -8.92 7.68
CA LYS A 34 -6.32 -9.19 9.01
C LYS A 34 -5.96 -8.13 10.07
N LEU A 35 -5.45 -6.96 9.68
CA LEU A 35 -5.07 -5.94 10.64
C LEU A 35 -6.30 -5.22 11.21
N LYS A 36 -6.39 -5.16 12.55
CA LYS A 36 -7.48 -4.47 13.29
C LYS A 36 -7.66 -2.99 12.90
N SER A 37 -6.61 -2.34 12.38
CA SER A 37 -6.65 -0.95 11.92
C SER A 37 -7.64 -0.72 10.78
N TYR A 38 -7.80 -1.67 9.86
CA TYR A 38 -8.77 -1.55 8.75
C TYR A 38 -10.20 -1.73 9.22
N ALA A 39 -10.46 -2.70 10.12
CA ALA A 39 -11.78 -2.87 10.71
C ALA A 39 -12.21 -1.62 11.49
N ALA A 40 -11.29 -1.02 12.26
CA ALA A 40 -11.54 0.22 12.98
C ALA A 40 -11.79 1.41 12.02
N ALA A 41 -11.01 1.51 10.93
CA ALA A 41 -11.21 2.55 9.92
C ALA A 41 -12.53 2.39 9.16
N LYS A 42 -12.91 1.15 8.81
CA LYS A 42 -14.20 0.81 8.20
C LYS A 42 -15.37 1.26 9.06
N ARG A 43 -15.31 1.02 10.38
CA ARG A 43 -16.34 1.43 11.34
C ARG A 43 -16.49 2.94 11.41
N ASP A 44 -15.37 3.67 11.52
CA ASP A 44 -15.35 5.14 11.54
C ASP A 44 -15.88 5.76 10.24
N LEU A 45 -15.57 5.14 9.08
CA LEU A 45 -16.08 5.56 7.77
C LEU A 45 -17.53 5.11 7.52
N ARG A 46 -18.14 4.38 8.47
CA ARG A 46 -19.52 3.88 8.39
C ARG A 46 -19.81 3.10 7.09
N LEU A 47 -18.80 2.39 6.57
CA LEU A 47 -18.95 1.61 5.35
C LEU A 47 -19.80 0.37 5.61
N ARG A 48 -20.89 0.24 4.84
CA ARG A 48 -21.78 -0.94 4.88
C ARG A 48 -21.20 -2.16 4.14
N ALA A 49 -20.11 -1.98 3.41
CA ALA A 49 -19.43 -3.04 2.66
C ALA A 49 -19.21 -4.30 3.52
N ARG A 50 -19.43 -5.50 2.98
CA ARG A 50 -18.99 -6.75 3.62
C ARG A 50 -17.47 -6.72 3.73
N HIS A 51 -16.93 -7.02 4.91
CA HIS A 51 -15.48 -7.09 5.09
C HIS A 51 -15.03 -8.53 4.90
N ASP A 52 -14.31 -8.79 3.81
CA ASP A 52 -13.70 -10.10 3.55
C ASP A 52 -12.23 -10.08 3.94
N GLN A 53 -11.85 -11.07 4.75
CA GLN A 53 -10.49 -11.31 5.24
C GLN A 53 -10.11 -12.79 5.08
N SER A 54 -10.79 -13.49 4.17
CA SER A 54 -10.53 -14.89 3.86
C SER A 54 -9.10 -15.08 3.34
N LEU A 55 -8.60 -16.31 3.47
CA LEU A 55 -7.24 -16.65 3.09
C LEU A 55 -7.01 -16.31 1.61
N ARG A 56 -5.93 -15.57 1.30
CA ARG A 56 -5.52 -15.17 -0.06
C ARG A 56 -6.45 -14.20 -0.80
N ALA A 57 -7.55 -13.72 -0.20
CA ALA A 57 -8.45 -12.77 -0.87
C ALA A 57 -7.76 -11.45 -1.23
N ASN A 58 -6.81 -10.99 -0.42
CA ASN A 58 -6.03 -9.77 -0.68
C ASN A 58 -4.83 -9.99 -1.62
N ASN A 59 -4.60 -11.20 -2.16
CA ASN A 59 -3.44 -11.52 -2.99
C ASN A 59 -3.31 -10.61 -4.21
N ARG A 60 -4.43 -10.22 -4.83
CA ARG A 60 -4.39 -9.29 -5.98
C ARG A 60 -3.79 -7.94 -5.58
N ALA A 61 -4.23 -7.38 -4.46
CA ALA A 61 -3.70 -6.13 -3.93
C ALA A 61 -2.23 -6.28 -3.52
N GLU A 62 -1.87 -7.40 -2.89
CA GLU A 62 -0.48 -7.68 -2.51
C GLU A 62 0.44 -7.83 -3.73
N ASN A 63 0.01 -8.57 -4.74
CA ASN A 63 0.75 -8.77 -5.99
C ASN A 63 0.89 -7.46 -6.78
N SER A 64 -0.10 -6.57 -6.73
CA SER A 64 0.00 -5.24 -7.36
C SER A 64 1.14 -4.39 -6.79
N HIS A 65 1.58 -4.67 -5.56
CA HIS A 65 2.72 -4.00 -4.93
C HIS A 65 4.07 -4.63 -5.29
N GLN A 66 4.12 -5.80 -5.95
CA GLN A 66 5.38 -6.47 -6.29
C GLN A 66 6.32 -5.60 -7.14
N PRO A 67 5.85 -4.90 -8.21
CA PRO A 67 6.73 -4.04 -9.00
C PRO A 67 7.29 -2.87 -8.18
N VAL A 68 6.46 -2.28 -7.31
CA VAL A 68 6.86 -1.18 -6.42
C VAL A 68 7.91 -1.65 -5.43
N ARG A 69 7.66 -2.77 -4.74
CA ARG A 69 8.63 -3.38 -3.80
C ARG A 69 9.93 -3.78 -4.49
N ARG A 70 9.87 -4.29 -5.72
CA ARG A 70 11.07 -4.61 -6.53
C ARG A 70 11.86 -3.35 -6.86
N ARG A 71 11.20 -2.26 -7.25
CA ARG A 71 11.85 -0.95 -7.48
C ARG A 71 12.45 -0.40 -6.21
N GLU A 72 11.70 -0.36 -5.11
CA GLU A 72 12.18 0.08 -3.80
C GLU A 72 13.40 -0.74 -3.36
N ARG A 73 13.36 -2.07 -3.49
CA ARG A 73 14.49 -2.94 -3.16
C ARG A 73 15.71 -2.68 -4.06
N LYS A 74 15.53 -2.46 -5.36
CA LYS A 74 16.62 -2.07 -6.27
C LYS A 74 17.21 -0.71 -5.90
N MET A 75 16.38 0.28 -5.55
CA MET A 75 16.82 1.62 -5.15
C MET A 75 17.47 1.65 -3.76
N GLN A 76 17.08 0.75 -2.86
CA GLN A 76 17.77 0.50 -1.58
C GLN A 76 19.08 -0.29 -1.73
N GLY A 77 19.41 -0.73 -2.95
CA GLY A 77 20.56 -1.56 -3.28
C GLY A 77 21.53 -0.88 -4.26
N PHE A 78 21.74 0.44 -4.16
CA PHE A 78 22.95 1.02 -4.75
C PHE A 78 24.14 0.62 -3.87
N GLU A 79 24.76 -0.51 -4.20
CA GLU A 79 25.91 -1.04 -3.45
C GLU A 79 27.14 -0.12 -3.52
N SER A 80 27.12 0.91 -4.38
CA SER A 80 28.14 1.97 -4.40
C SER A 80 27.61 3.29 -4.96
N PRO A 81 28.21 4.44 -4.58
CA PRO A 81 27.87 5.76 -5.12
C PRO A 81 27.90 5.84 -6.65
N GLY A 82 28.81 5.11 -7.29
CA GLY A 82 28.94 5.08 -8.76
C GLY A 82 27.79 4.39 -9.50
N SER A 83 27.02 3.53 -8.82
CA SER A 83 25.80 2.92 -9.38
C SER A 83 24.61 3.89 -9.34
N ALA A 84 24.52 4.69 -8.28
CA ALA A 84 23.54 5.77 -8.16
C ALA A 84 23.80 6.89 -9.16
N GLN A 85 25.08 7.27 -9.38
CA GLN A 85 25.45 8.29 -10.38
C GLN A 85 25.12 7.88 -11.82
N ARG A 86 25.35 6.61 -12.19
CA ARG A 86 25.00 6.12 -13.54
C ARG A 86 23.51 6.10 -13.80
N PHE A 87 22.70 5.80 -12.79
CA PHE A 87 21.24 5.90 -12.87
C PHE A 87 20.79 7.34 -13.09
N LEU A 88 21.33 8.30 -12.33
CA LEU A 88 21.03 9.73 -12.48
C LEU A 88 21.51 10.33 -13.82
N ALA A 89 22.59 9.78 -14.39
CA ALA A 89 23.10 10.17 -15.70
C ALA A 89 22.23 9.66 -16.86
N CYS A 90 21.53 8.53 -16.69
CA CYS A 90 20.65 7.96 -17.70
C CYS A 90 19.27 8.64 -17.73
N ASP A 91 18.80 9.13 -16.59
CA ASP A 91 17.55 9.92 -16.47
C ASP A 91 17.71 11.41 -16.82
N ARG A 92 18.91 11.86 -17.20
CA ARG A 92 19.11 13.16 -17.86
C ARG A 92 19.21 12.95 -19.36
N VAL A 93 18.15 13.33 -20.07
CA VAL A 93 18.17 13.55 -21.52
C VAL A 93 17.64 14.95 -21.78
N PRO A 94 18.29 15.73 -22.65
CA PRO A 94 19.55 16.45 -22.45
C PRO A 94 19.43 17.63 -21.47
#